data_AF-A0AAP3ETS1-F1
#
_entry.id   AF-A0AAP3ETS1-F1
#
_cell.length_a   1.000
_cell.length_b   1.000
_cell.length_c   1.000
_cell.angle_alpha   90.00
_cell.angle_beta   90.00
_cell.angle_gamma   90.00
#
_symmetry.space_group_name_H-M   'P 1'
#
loop_
_entity.id
_entity.type
_entity.pdbx_description
1 polymer ?
#
loop_
_entity_poly.entity_id
_entity_poly.type
_entity_poly.pdbx_seq_one_letter_code
_entity_poly.pdbx_strand_id
1 'polypeptide(L)' 'MEQQTTTPTYADGYKAGYQDAKAFYTRRDNHARTVARHWRAVADHPKGARSIEVLTMLFPELVRTLDAMAAHELDHPQP' A
#
# COMPACT_ATOMS: atom_id res chain seq x y z
N MET A 1 41.12 -17.99 18.83
CA MET A 1 39.76 -18.36 18.40
C MET A 1 39.53 -17.68 17.06
N GLU A 2 39.56 -18.44 15.98
CA GLU A 2 39.38 -17.88 14.63
C GLU A 2 37.88 -17.67 14.39
N GLN A 3 37.47 -16.44 14.06
CA GLN A 3 36.12 -16.15 13.60
C GLN A 3 35.94 -16.78 12.22
N GLN A 4 35.23 -17.91 12.14
CA GLN A 4 34.70 -18.41 10.89
C GLN A 4 33.61 -17.44 10.41
N THR A 5 33.99 -16.48 9.57
CA THR A 5 33.05 -15.72 8.74
C THR A 5 32.54 -16.66 7.66
N THR A 6 31.41 -17.31 7.93
CA THR A 6 30.68 -18.10 6.93
C THR A 6 30.26 -17.15 5.82
N THR A 7 30.87 -17.27 4.65
CA THR A 7 30.51 -16.45 3.50
C THR A 7 29.14 -16.91 3.01
N PRO A 8 28.11 -16.03 3.00
CA PRO A 8 26.77 -16.43 2.62
C PRO A 8 26.76 -16.98 1.20
N THR A 9 26.07 -18.11 1.01
CA THR A 9 25.99 -18.71 -0.32
C THR A 9 25.08 -17.89 -1.23
N TYR A 10 25.19 -18.08 -2.54
CA TYR A 10 24.25 -17.48 -3.50
C TYR A 10 22.79 -17.80 -3.15
N ALA A 11 22.52 -19.02 -2.67
CA ALA A 11 21.18 -19.43 -2.24
C ALA A 11 20.69 -18.66 -1.01
N ASP A 12 21.58 -18.36 -0.07
CA ASP A 12 21.26 -17.54 1.11
C ASP A 12 20.93 -16.09 0.71
N GLY A 13 21.72 -15.51 -0.19
CA GLY A 13 21.47 -14.17 -0.74
C GLY A 13 20.16 -14.09 -1.53
N TYR A 14 19.86 -15.09 -2.35
CA TYR A 14 18.60 -15.17 -3.10
C TYR A 14 17.39 -15.28 -2.17
N LYS A 15 17.47 -16.15 -1.14
CA LYS A 15 16.41 -16.32 -0.15
C LYS A 15 16.16 -15.04 0.65
N ALA A 16 17.22 -14.37 1.09
CA ALA A 16 17.12 -13.09 1.79
C ALA A 16 16.46 -12.01 0.91
N GLY A 17 16.93 -11.86 -0.34
CA GLY A 17 16.34 -10.90 -1.29
C GLY A 17 14.86 -11.19 -1.58
N TYR A 18 14.48 -12.46 -1.71
CA TYR A 18 13.07 -12.86 -1.88
C TYR A 18 12.22 -12.50 -0.65
N GLN A 19 12.73 -12.76 0.56
CA GLN A 19 12.02 -12.42 1.80
C GLN A 19 11.84 -10.90 1.97
N ASP A 20 12.86 -10.12 1.64
CA ASP A 20 12.80 -8.66 1.67
C ASP A 20 11.79 -8.12 0.65
N ALA A 21 11.82 -8.62 -0.58
CA ALA A 21 10.85 -8.26 -1.61
C ALA A 21 9.43 -8.60 -1.16
N LYS A 22 9.21 -9.80 -0.63
CA LYS A 22 7.91 -10.22 -0.09
C LYS A 22 7.44 -9.27 1.02
N ALA A 23 8.30 -8.96 2.00
CA ALA A 23 7.97 -8.06 3.10
C ALA A 23 7.67 -6.63 2.61
N PHE A 24 8.38 -6.16 1.59
CA PHE A 24 8.11 -4.87 0.94
C PHE A 24 6.72 -4.86 0.28
N TYR A 25 6.42 -5.84 -0.59
CA TYR A 25 5.15 -5.88 -1.30
C TYR A 25 3.96 -6.10 -0.37
N THR A 26 4.10 -6.91 0.69
CA THR A 26 3.07 -7.08 1.72
C THR A 26 2.81 -5.77 2.47
N ARG A 27 3.86 -5.01 2.84
CA ARG A 27 3.68 -3.70 3.49
C ARG A 27 3.00 -2.69 2.57
N ARG A 28 3.37 -2.67 1.28
CA ARG A 28 2.75 -1.82 0.28
C ARG A 28 1.26 -2.13 0.12
N ASP A 29 0.90 -3.40 -0.03
CA ASP A 29 -0.48 -3.88 -0.15
C ASP A 29 -1.33 -3.46 1.08
N ASN A 30 -0.81 -3.72 2.28
CA ASN A 30 -1.46 -3.29 3.52
C ASN A 30 -1.66 -1.77 3.59
N HIS A 31 -0.68 -0.98 3.15
CA HIS A 31 -0.77 0.47 3.13
C HIS A 31 -1.83 0.95 2.15
N ALA A 32 -1.82 0.45 0.91
CA ALA A 32 -2.80 0.78 -0.12
C ALA A 32 -4.23 0.47 0.35
N ARG A 33 -4.45 -0.74 0.89
CA ARG A 33 -5.75 -1.14 1.45
C ARG A 33 -6.19 -0.26 2.61
N THR A 34 -5.26 0.14 3.48
CA THR A 34 -5.58 1.05 4.60
C THR A 34 -6.03 2.40 4.07
N VAL A 35 -5.29 2.99 3.12
CA VAL A 35 -5.64 4.28 2.49
C VAL A 35 -7.00 4.19 1.79
N ALA A 36 -7.23 3.14 1.00
CA ALA A 36 -8.50 2.88 0.32
C ALA A 36 -9.69 2.86 1.29
N ARG A 37 -9.57 2.15 2.42
CA ARG A 37 -10.63 2.12 3.45
C ARG A 37 -10.90 3.49 4.06
N HIS A 38 -9.84 4.22 4.39
CA HIS A 38 -9.99 5.56 4.96
C HIS A 38 -10.65 6.50 3.96
N TRP A 39 -10.25 6.46 2.69
CA TRP A 39 -10.85 7.26 1.63
C TRP A 39 -12.35 6.97 1.49
N ARG A 40 -12.74 5.70 1.43
CA ARG A 40 -14.17 5.31 1.34
C ARG A 40 -14.97 5.78 2.55
N ALA A 41 -14.39 5.69 3.75
CA ALA A 41 -15.01 6.18 4.98
C ALA A 41 -15.14 7.71 5.04
N VAL A 42 -14.40 8.49 4.23
CA VAL A 42 -14.60 9.94 4.15
C VAL A 42 -16.03 10.26 3.71
N ALA A 43 -16.59 9.50 2.77
CA ALA A 43 -17.94 9.74 2.27
C ALA A 43 -19.02 9.61 3.37
N ASP A 44 -18.79 8.75 4.37
CA ASP A 44 -19.72 8.51 5.48
C ASP A 44 -19.59 9.55 6.61
N HIS A 45 -18.53 10.39 6.58
CA HIS A 45 -18.35 11.43 7.58
C HIS A 45 -19.32 12.60 7.35
N PRO A 46 -19.86 13.26 8.40
CA PRO A 46 -20.80 14.38 8.24
C PRO A 46 -20.28 15.56 7.40
N LYS A 47 -18.95 15.75 7.35
CA LYS A 47 -18.28 16.75 6.51
C LYS A 47 -17.68 16.17 5.22
N GLY A 48 -17.88 14.88 4.98
CA GLY A 48 -17.28 14.09 3.93
C GLY A 48 -17.47 14.65 2.54
N ALA A 49 -18.73 14.84 2.16
CA ALA A 49 -19.11 15.40 0.87
C ALA A 49 -18.40 16.74 0.60
N ARG A 50 -18.41 17.65 1.59
CA ARG A 50 -17.76 18.96 1.45
C ARG A 50 -16.23 18.86 1.35
N SER A 51 -15.62 17.95 2.11
CA SER A 51 -14.17 17.71 2.02
C SER A 51 -13.78 17.14 0.66
N ILE A 52 -14.56 16.20 0.11
CA ILE A 52 -14.33 15.63 -1.22
C ILE A 52 -14.47 16.71 -2.29
N GLU A 53 -15.49 17.56 -2.23
CA GLU A 53 -15.63 18.70 -3.15
C GLU A 53 -14.41 19.63 -3.15
N VAL A 54 -13.95 20.04 -1.96
CA VAL A 54 -12.79 20.93 -1.81
C VAL A 54 -11.53 20.26 -2.33
N LEU A 55 -11.31 18.97 -1.99
CA LEU A 55 -10.17 18.21 -2.48
C LEU A 55 -10.22 18.02 -4.00
N THR A 56 -11.40 17.83 -4.58
CA THR A 56 -11.56 17.70 -6.03
C THR A 56 -11.20 19.00 -6.75
N MET A 57 -11.58 20.14 -6.16
CA MET A 57 -11.26 21.47 -6.71
C MET A 57 -9.76 21.78 -6.63
N LEU A 58 -9.11 21.46 -5.51
CA LEU A 58 -7.71 21.80 -5.26
C LEU A 58 -6.73 20.77 -5.83
N PHE A 59 -7.10 19.49 -5.80
CA PHE A 59 -6.23 18.34 -6.12
C PHE A 59 -7.00 17.26 -6.89
N PRO A 60 -7.50 17.53 -8.10
CA PRO A 60 -8.33 16.60 -8.85
C PRO A 60 -7.65 15.25 -9.11
N GLU A 61 -6.34 15.26 -9.38
CA GLU A 61 -5.56 14.03 -9.62
C GLU A 61 -5.39 13.18 -8.38
N LEU A 62 -5.32 13.80 -7.19
CA LEU A 62 -5.27 13.09 -5.93
C LEU A 62 -6.59 12.33 -5.71
N VAL A 63 -7.72 13.02 -5.89
CA VAL A 63 -9.05 12.42 -5.75
C VAL A 63 -9.22 11.26 -6.74
N ARG A 64 -8.89 11.47 -8.02
CA ARG A 64 -8.94 10.42 -9.05
C ARG A 64 -8.09 9.20 -8.68
N THR A 65 -6.90 9.42 -8.12
CA THR A 65 -6.01 8.34 -7.70
C THR A 65 -6.57 7.58 -6.50
N LEU A 66 -7.16 8.30 -5.53
CA LEU A 66 -7.79 7.69 -4.35
C LEU A 66 -9.04 6.88 -4.71
N ASP A 67 -9.85 7.37 -5.64
CA ASP A 67 -11.01 6.65 -6.17
C ASP A 67 -10.59 5.36 -6.89
N ALA A 68 -9.62 5.46 -7.80
CA ALA A 68 -9.09 4.30 -8.52
C ALA A 68 -8.46 3.27 -7.56
N MET A 69 -7.72 3.74 -6.55
CA MET A 69 -7.13 2.87 -5.52
C MET A 69 -8.21 2.21 -4.67
N ALA A 70 -9.24 2.93 -4.25
CA ALA A 70 -10.32 2.36 -3.46
C ALA A 70 -11.11 1.30 -4.23
N ALA A 71 -11.37 1.53 -5.52
CA ALA A 71 -11.98 0.53 -6.39
C ALA A 71 -11.08 -0.70 -6.54
N HIS A 72 -9.79 -0.50 -6.85
CA HIS A 72 -8.83 -1.58 -7.02
C HIS A 72 -8.66 -2.45 -5.75
N GLU A 73 -8.51 -1.82 -4.59
CA GLU A 73 -8.16 -2.52 -3.33
C GLU A 73 -9.36 -3.11 -2.59
N LEU A 74 -10.58 -2.61 -2.82
CA LEU A 74 -11.77 -3.00 -2.05
C LEU A 74 -12.83 -3.72 -2.87
N ASP A 75 -12.99 -3.38 -4.16
CA ASP A 75 -14.06 -3.93 -4.98
C ASP A 75 -13.60 -5.11 -5.86
N HIS A 76 -12.29 -5.30 -6.00
CA HIS A 76 -11.72 -6.51 -6.60
C HIS A 76 -11.30 -7.50 -5.50
N PRO A 77 -11.91 -8.69 -5.41
CA PRO A 77 -11.40 -9.73 -4.52
C PRO A 77 -9.99 -10.13 -4.96
N GLN A 78 -9.07 -10.26 -4.00
CA GLN A 78 -7.80 -10.93 -4.27
C GLN A 78 -8.08 -12.35 -4.80
N PRO A 79 -7.33 -12.83 -5.82
CA PRO A 79 -7.40 -14.23 -6.23
C PRO A 79 -7.00 -15.17 -5.07
#